data_AF-A0AAV4D3T8-F1
#
_entry.id   AF-A0AAV4D3T8-F1
#
_cell.length_a   1.000
_cell.length_b   1.000
_cell.length_c   1.000
_cell.angle_alpha   90.00
_cell.angle_beta   90.00
_cell.angle_gamma   90.00
#
_symmetry.space_group_name_H-M   'P 1'
#
loop_
_entity.id
_entity.type
_entity.pdbx_description
1 polymer ?
#
loop_
_entity_poly.entity_id
_entity_poly.type
_entity_poly.pdbx_seq_one_letter_code
_entity_poly.pdbx_strand_id
1 'polypeptide(L)'
;MNFFKNPQTQLLSGNLTFFPTPHHIYHIELSEDILRLCRRLSLAEICYGEENTTPHEPLPPFLQKPSSFTPNAGRDPALDAYIKVVTKDLITCQPGKSFPNIRTEEKRALKELKNNADIIIIIKPADKGGAVVHLNTTDHIAECTRQLSDTKYYQKLNSDPTKKFNKRISDILELGVSSGEIVFETANASLFPTPSPGDFIFSRRSTKKGIQGGL
;
A
#
# COMPACT_ATOMS: atom_id res chain seq x y z
N MET A 1 -28.73 -19.47 14.30
CA MET A 1 -28.65 -18.00 14.58
C MET A 1 -28.42 -17.28 13.26
N ASN A 2 -29.34 -16.40 12.85
CA ASN A 2 -29.25 -15.66 11.58
C ASN A 2 -28.26 -14.50 11.70
N PHE A 3 -26.97 -14.76 11.52
CA PHE A 3 -25.90 -13.75 11.54
C PHE A 3 -26.07 -12.65 10.47
N PHE A 4 -26.87 -12.88 9.43
CA PHE A 4 -27.06 -11.97 8.29
C PHE A 4 -28.20 -10.94 8.43
N LYS A 5 -28.76 -10.73 9.64
CA LYS A 5 -29.80 -9.70 9.85
C LYS A 5 -29.24 -8.32 10.25
N ASN A 6 -27.99 -8.23 10.68
CA ASN A 6 -27.38 -6.96 11.06
C ASN A 6 -26.74 -6.28 9.82
N PRO A 7 -27.17 -5.05 9.45
CA PRO A 7 -26.59 -4.31 8.33
C PRO A 7 -25.08 -4.08 8.44
N GLN A 8 -24.52 -3.98 9.64
CA GLN A 8 -23.07 -3.86 9.86
C GLN A 8 -22.35 -5.16 9.50
N THR A 9 -22.85 -6.32 9.94
CA THR A 9 -22.25 -7.63 9.63
C THR A 9 -22.34 -7.94 8.14
N GLN A 10 -23.43 -7.54 7.48
CA GLN A 10 -23.59 -7.70 6.05
C GLN A 10 -22.60 -6.82 5.27
N LEU A 11 -22.45 -5.54 5.65
CA LEU A 11 -21.45 -4.64 5.08
C LEU A 11 -20.01 -5.16 5.26
N LEU A 12 -19.67 -5.64 6.46
CA LEU A 12 -18.34 -6.16 6.80
C LEU A 12 -18.05 -7.54 6.18
N SER A 13 -19.08 -8.26 5.74
CA SER A 13 -18.90 -9.49 4.96
C SER A 13 -18.42 -9.24 3.53
N GLY A 14 -18.49 -7.98 3.06
CA GLY A 14 -17.86 -7.54 1.83
C GLY A 14 -16.34 -7.66 1.90
N ASN A 15 -15.70 -7.94 0.76
CA ASN A 15 -14.25 -7.92 0.67
C ASN A 15 -13.71 -6.46 0.62
N LEU A 16 -12.41 -6.26 0.83
CA LEU A 16 -11.79 -4.93 0.75
C LEU A 16 -11.85 -4.29 -0.65
N THR A 17 -12.18 -5.08 -1.67
CA THR A 17 -12.40 -4.60 -3.04
C THR A 17 -13.82 -4.12 -3.27
N PHE A 18 -14.70 -4.20 -2.27
CA PHE A 18 -16.05 -3.69 -2.36
C PHE A 18 -16.05 -2.17 -2.17
N PHE A 19 -16.48 -1.44 -3.20
CA PHE A 19 -16.60 0.02 -3.16
C PHE A 19 -18.07 0.42 -3.25
N PRO A 20 -18.61 1.12 -2.23
CA PRO A 20 -19.94 1.70 -2.32
C PRO A 20 -20.05 2.63 -3.53
N THR A 21 -21.19 2.61 -4.22
CA THR A 21 -21.47 3.52 -5.32
C THR A 21 -21.33 4.97 -4.84
N PRO A 22 -20.46 5.79 -5.45
CA PRO A 22 -20.28 7.19 -5.08
C PRO A 22 -21.58 7.99 -5.24
N HIS A 23 -21.84 8.89 -4.29
CA HIS A 23 -23.03 9.75 -4.30
C HIS A 23 -22.82 11.10 -4.99
N HIS A 24 -21.57 11.52 -5.11
CA HIS A 24 -21.17 12.77 -5.74
C HIS A 24 -19.82 12.58 -6.41
N ILE A 25 -19.53 13.48 -7.35
CA ILE A 25 -18.22 13.55 -8.00
C ILE A 25 -17.31 14.39 -7.11
N TYR A 26 -16.20 13.79 -6.69
CA TYR A 26 -15.14 14.50 -6.00
C TYR A 26 -14.27 15.22 -7.02
N HIS A 27 -14.59 16.48 -7.32
CA HIS A 27 -13.91 17.24 -8.39
C HIS A 27 -12.39 17.36 -8.20
N ILE A 28 -11.90 17.40 -6.96
CA ILE A 28 -10.46 17.44 -6.65
C ILE A 28 -9.80 16.12 -7.05
N GLU A 29 -10.31 14.99 -6.55
CA GLU A 29 -9.80 13.65 -6.87
C GLU A 29 -9.90 13.36 -8.38
N LEU A 30 -11.01 13.74 -9.00
CA LEU A 30 -11.20 13.62 -10.44
C LEU A 30 -10.14 14.43 -11.22
N SER A 31 -9.81 15.64 -10.78
CA SER A 31 -8.79 16.45 -11.44
C SER A 31 -7.38 15.84 -11.29
N GLU A 32 -7.05 15.28 -10.12
CA GLU A 32 -5.82 14.52 -9.93
C GLU A 32 -5.74 13.30 -10.85
N ASP A 33 -6.84 12.55 -10.97
CA ASP A 33 -6.90 11.35 -11.81
C ASP A 33 -6.79 11.68 -13.30
N ILE A 34 -7.41 12.79 -13.73
CA ILE A 34 -7.23 13.33 -15.08
C ILE A 34 -5.75 13.69 -15.32
N LEU A 35 -5.09 14.36 -14.38
CA LEU A 35 -3.66 14.70 -14.51
C LEU A 35 -2.78 13.43 -14.60
N ARG A 36 -3.08 12.40 -13.78
CA ARG A 36 -2.40 11.10 -13.85
C ARG A 36 -2.63 10.42 -15.21
N LEU A 37 -3.85 10.49 -15.75
CA LEU A 37 -4.17 9.96 -17.07
C LEU A 37 -3.38 10.67 -18.18
N CYS A 38 -3.42 12.01 -18.20
CA CYS A 38 -2.68 12.82 -19.19
C CYS A 38 -1.18 12.49 -19.14
N ARG A 39 -0.62 12.41 -17.93
CA ARG A 39 0.77 12.01 -17.74
C ARG A 39 1.08 10.63 -18.33
N ARG A 40 0.22 9.63 -18.08
CA ARG A 40 0.41 8.27 -18.64
C ARG A 40 0.36 8.27 -20.16
N LEU A 41 -0.53 9.05 -20.77
CA LEU A 41 -0.63 9.16 -22.22
C LEU A 41 0.64 9.79 -22.82
N SER A 42 1.15 10.87 -22.24
CA SER A 42 2.39 11.50 -22.70
C SER A 42 3.62 10.62 -22.50
N LEU A 43 3.68 9.86 -21.39
CA LEU A 43 4.76 8.89 -21.17
C LEU A 43 4.70 7.74 -22.18
N ALA A 44 3.50 7.27 -22.52
CA ALA A 44 3.33 6.22 -23.51
C ALA A 44 3.80 6.66 -24.91
N GLU A 45 3.60 7.93 -25.29
CA GLU A 45 4.13 8.49 -26.55
C GLU A 45 5.66 8.52 -26.55
N ILE A 46 6.29 9.04 -25.51
CA ILE A 46 7.76 9.09 -25.43
C ILE A 46 8.39 7.72 -25.47
N CYS A 47 7.81 6.75 -24.77
CA CYS A 47 8.32 5.38 -24.73
C CYS A 47 7.86 4.55 -25.95
N TYR A 48 7.08 5.11 -26.87
CA TYR A 48 6.62 4.40 -28.06
C TYR A 48 7.76 4.23 -29.05
N GLY A 49 8.12 2.98 -29.37
CA GLY A 49 9.17 2.67 -30.33
C GLY A 49 10.59 2.70 -29.77
N GLU A 50 10.77 2.98 -28.48
CA GLU A 50 12.01 2.61 -27.80
C GLU A 50 12.02 1.10 -27.61
N GLU A 51 12.81 0.38 -28.43
CA GLU A 51 13.30 -0.92 -28.00
C GLU A 51 14.03 -0.72 -26.67
N ASN A 52 13.94 -1.66 -25.73
CA ASN A 52 14.69 -1.60 -24.47
C ASN A 52 16.20 -1.75 -24.76
N THR A 53 16.82 -0.76 -25.41
CA THR A 53 18.21 -0.79 -25.92
C THR A 53 19.23 -0.32 -24.89
N THR A 54 18.86 -0.22 -23.61
CA THR A 54 19.86 -0.08 -22.54
C THR A 54 20.13 -1.46 -21.93
N PRO A 55 21.35 -2.01 -22.07
CA PRO A 55 21.81 -3.18 -21.31
C PRO A 55 22.12 -2.79 -19.86
N HIS A 56 21.34 -1.87 -19.26
CA HIS A 56 21.50 -1.54 -17.87
C HIS A 56 20.74 -2.59 -17.08
N GLU A 57 21.44 -3.35 -16.22
CA GLU A 57 20.77 -4.14 -15.20
C GLU A 57 19.81 -3.20 -14.44
N PRO A 58 18.49 -3.42 -14.55
CA PRO A 58 17.55 -2.53 -13.92
C PRO A 58 17.79 -2.61 -12.42
N LEU A 59 17.92 -1.44 -11.78
CA LEU A 59 18.01 -1.36 -10.33
C LEU A 59 16.87 -2.20 -9.73
N PRO A 60 17.12 -2.98 -8.68
CA PRO A 60 16.07 -3.78 -8.08
C PRO A 60 14.90 -2.87 -7.65
N PRO A 61 13.64 -3.36 -7.71
CA PRO A 61 12.44 -2.52 -7.55
C PRO A 61 12.40 -1.63 -6.31
N PHE A 62 13.08 -2.02 -5.23
CA PHE A 62 13.15 -1.26 -3.98
C PHE A 62 14.10 -0.05 -4.02
N LEU A 63 14.95 0.06 -5.06
CA LEU A 63 15.83 1.20 -5.32
C LEU A 63 15.25 2.17 -6.36
N GLN A 64 14.20 1.75 -7.07
CA GLN A 64 13.55 2.58 -8.08
C GLN A 64 12.69 3.63 -7.39
N LYS A 65 13.15 4.89 -7.40
CA LYS A 65 12.30 6.01 -7.00
C LYS A 65 11.17 6.17 -8.01
N PRO A 66 9.92 6.41 -7.57
CA PRO A 66 8.84 6.75 -8.48
C PRO A 66 9.27 7.96 -9.31
N SER A 67 9.20 7.84 -10.63
CA SER A 67 9.53 8.96 -11.51
C SER A 67 8.59 10.12 -11.22
N SER A 68 9.13 11.33 -11.08
CA SER A 68 8.36 12.58 -11.08
C SER A 68 8.24 13.19 -12.48
N PHE A 69 8.89 12.58 -13.47
CA PHE A 69 8.97 13.13 -14.82
C PHE A 69 7.58 13.22 -15.47
N THR A 70 7.22 14.45 -15.85
CA THR A 70 6.07 14.77 -16.68
C THR A 70 6.58 15.38 -17.98
N PRO A 71 6.26 14.78 -19.14
CA PRO A 71 6.63 15.34 -20.43
C PRO A 71 6.12 16.77 -20.64
N ASN A 72 6.88 17.59 -21.35
CA ASN A 72 6.42 18.89 -21.80
C ASN A 72 5.37 18.72 -22.91
N ALA A 73 4.35 19.57 -22.92
CA ALA A 73 3.38 19.66 -24.01
C ALA A 73 4.06 20.12 -25.31
N GLY A 74 3.45 19.82 -26.47
CA GLY A 74 3.88 20.27 -27.79
C GLY A 74 4.75 19.28 -28.58
N ARG A 75 4.92 18.04 -28.10
CA ARG A 75 5.67 16.99 -28.81
C ARG A 75 4.87 16.40 -29.97
N ASP A 76 3.61 16.08 -29.70
CA ASP A 76 2.66 15.57 -30.67
C ASP A 76 1.38 16.42 -30.62
N PRO A 77 1.13 17.26 -31.65
CA PRO A 77 -0.08 18.05 -31.75
C PRO A 77 -1.38 17.24 -31.71
N ALA A 78 -1.36 16.00 -32.22
CA ALA A 78 -2.53 15.12 -32.23
C ALA A 78 -2.85 14.62 -30.82
N LEU A 79 -1.83 14.19 -30.07
CA LEU A 79 -1.96 13.78 -28.68
C LEU A 79 -2.42 14.95 -27.79
N ASP A 80 -1.85 16.13 -27.96
CA ASP A 80 -2.23 17.32 -27.20
C ASP A 80 -3.69 17.73 -27.46
N ALA A 81 -4.12 17.67 -28.72
CA ALA A 81 -5.51 17.90 -29.10
C ALA A 81 -6.45 16.86 -28.45
N TYR A 82 -6.07 15.58 -28.47
CA TYR A 82 -6.82 14.51 -27.83
C TYR A 82 -6.92 14.71 -26.32
N ILE A 83 -5.80 14.95 -25.64
CA ILE A 83 -5.76 15.22 -24.19
C ILE A 83 -6.66 16.40 -23.84
N LYS A 84 -6.63 17.47 -24.62
CA LYS A 84 -7.46 18.65 -24.40
C LYS A 84 -8.96 18.34 -24.53
N VAL A 85 -9.36 17.60 -25.56
CA VAL A 85 -10.75 17.21 -25.78
C VAL A 85 -11.23 16.28 -24.68
N VAL A 86 -10.50 15.20 -24.39
CA VAL A 86 -10.86 14.22 -23.35
C VAL A 86 -10.93 14.88 -21.97
N THR A 87 -9.97 15.75 -21.64
CA THR A 87 -10.00 16.48 -20.37
C THR A 87 -11.26 17.34 -20.25
N LYS A 88 -11.61 18.08 -21.31
CA LYS A 88 -12.82 18.89 -21.34
C LYS A 88 -14.07 18.02 -21.18
N ASP A 89 -14.13 16.90 -21.89
CA ASP A 89 -15.27 15.98 -21.83
C ASP A 89 -15.41 15.37 -20.45
N LEU A 90 -14.32 14.90 -19.82
CA LEU A 90 -14.34 14.33 -18.47
C LEU A 90 -14.77 15.34 -17.39
N ILE A 91 -14.36 16.60 -17.52
CA ILE A 91 -14.74 17.66 -16.58
C ILE A 91 -16.20 18.08 -16.74
N THR A 92 -16.70 18.10 -17.99
CA THR A 92 -18.06 18.58 -18.31
C THR A 92 -19.10 17.47 -18.36
N CYS A 93 -18.67 16.21 -18.42
CA CYS A 93 -19.54 15.05 -18.44
C CYS A 93 -20.34 14.97 -17.14
N GLN A 94 -21.66 14.88 -17.30
CA GLN A 94 -22.53 14.53 -16.19
C GLN A 94 -22.66 13.01 -16.15
N PRO A 95 -22.33 12.35 -15.03
CA PRO A 95 -22.45 10.91 -14.91
C PRO A 95 -23.92 10.51 -15.07
N GLY A 96 -24.14 9.41 -15.78
CA GLY A 96 -25.48 8.83 -15.93
C GLY A 96 -26.07 8.41 -14.59
N LYS A 97 -27.35 8.00 -14.61
CA LYS A 97 -28.02 7.47 -13.41
C LYS A 97 -27.24 6.26 -12.90
N SER A 98 -26.76 6.35 -11.66
CA SER A 98 -26.08 5.25 -10.98
C SER A 98 -27.02 4.58 -9.99
N PHE A 99 -27.05 3.25 -9.99
CA PHE A 99 -27.83 2.48 -9.03
C PHE A 99 -26.97 2.19 -7.79
N PRO A 100 -27.47 2.46 -6.58
CA PRO A 100 -26.74 2.16 -5.37
C PRO A 100 -26.54 0.65 -5.21
N ASN A 101 -25.31 0.23 -4.95
CA ASN A 101 -24.96 -1.17 -4.68
C ASN A 101 -25.06 -1.58 -3.20
N ILE A 102 -25.48 -0.66 -2.32
CA ILE A 102 -25.76 -0.90 -0.90
C ILE A 102 -27.10 -0.32 -0.48
N ARG A 103 -27.75 -0.97 0.48
CA ARG A 103 -29.04 -0.55 1.05
C ARG A 103 -28.90 0.68 1.94
N THR A 104 -30.01 1.37 2.19
CA THR A 104 -30.03 2.56 3.06
C THR A 104 -29.59 2.23 4.49
N GLU A 105 -29.94 1.04 4.98
CA GLU A 105 -29.56 0.54 6.29
C GLU A 105 -28.05 0.27 6.37
N GLU A 106 -27.46 -0.31 5.32
CA GLU A 106 -26.02 -0.55 5.21
C GLU A 106 -25.23 0.77 5.12
N LYS A 107 -25.79 1.80 4.46
CA LYS A 107 -25.20 3.15 4.45
C LYS A 107 -25.14 3.78 5.82
N ARG A 108 -26.23 3.66 6.58
CA ARG A 108 -26.28 4.15 7.97
C ARG A 108 -25.27 3.37 8.83
N ALA A 109 -25.23 2.05 8.71
CA ALA A 109 -24.25 1.21 9.36
C ALA A 109 -22.80 1.61 9.01
N LEU A 110 -22.50 1.93 7.75
CA LEU A 110 -21.18 2.42 7.33
C LEU A 110 -20.80 3.74 8.03
N LYS A 111 -21.75 4.68 8.14
CA LYS A 111 -21.53 5.96 8.84
C LYS A 111 -21.36 5.77 10.35
N GLU A 112 -22.12 4.87 10.95
CA GLU A 112 -21.98 4.49 12.36
C GLU A 112 -20.62 3.86 12.64
N LEU A 113 -20.21 2.87 11.83
CA LEU A 113 -18.90 2.22 11.95
C LEU A 113 -17.74 3.21 11.76
N LYS A 114 -17.87 4.18 10.84
CA LYS A 114 -16.86 5.23 10.64
C LYS A 114 -16.70 6.15 11.86
N ASN A 115 -17.80 6.46 12.54
CA ASN A 115 -17.83 7.46 13.61
C ASN A 115 -17.71 6.87 15.02
N ASN A 116 -17.83 5.56 15.18
CA ASN A 116 -17.80 4.90 16.47
C ASN A 116 -16.36 4.51 16.85
N ALA A 117 -15.74 5.30 17.72
CA ALA A 117 -14.36 5.08 18.19
C ALA A 117 -14.20 3.77 19.01
N ASP A 118 -15.26 3.31 19.67
CA ASP A 118 -15.25 2.07 20.46
C ASP A 118 -15.39 0.81 19.57
N ILE A 119 -15.91 1.00 18.35
CA ILE A 119 -15.98 0.00 17.28
C ILE A 119 -14.93 0.34 16.20
N ILE A 120 -13.72 0.74 16.60
CA ILE A 120 -12.59 0.69 15.66
C ILE A 120 -12.28 -0.79 15.44
N ILE A 121 -12.98 -1.36 14.46
CA ILE A 121 -12.67 -2.68 13.95
C ILE A 121 -11.32 -2.54 13.27
N ILE A 122 -10.30 -3.16 13.85
CA ILE A 122 -8.99 -3.24 13.21
C ILE A 122 -9.16 -4.18 12.02
N ILE A 123 -9.36 -3.60 10.84
CA ILE A 123 -9.42 -4.31 9.56
C ILE A 123 -7.98 -4.53 9.12
N LYS A 124 -7.44 -5.71 9.44
CA LYS A 124 -6.10 -6.11 9.00
C LYS A 124 -6.21 -7.25 7.98
N PRO A 125 -5.40 -7.21 6.90
CA PRO A 125 -5.20 -8.40 6.09
C PRO A 125 -4.63 -9.51 6.99
N ALA A 126 -5.20 -10.71 6.89
CA ALA A 126 -4.66 -11.86 7.59
C ALA A 126 -3.25 -12.17 7.06
N ASP A 127 -2.35 -12.51 7.98
CA ASP A 127 -0.94 -12.87 7.70
C ASP A 127 -0.79 -13.94 6.60
N LYS A 128 -1.75 -14.88 6.54
CA LYS A 128 -1.88 -15.89 5.48
C LYS A 128 -3.01 -15.44 4.56
N GLY A 129 -2.62 -14.74 3.49
CA GLY A 129 -3.50 -13.90 2.66
C GLY A 129 -4.84 -14.52 2.24
N GLY A 130 -5.83 -13.64 2.11
CA GLY A 130 -7.16 -13.94 1.57
C GLY A 130 -8.31 -13.59 2.51
N ALA A 131 -8.04 -13.48 3.81
CA ALA A 131 -9.05 -13.10 4.80
C ALA A 131 -8.79 -11.71 5.37
N VAL A 132 -9.87 -11.03 5.72
CA VAL A 132 -9.87 -9.81 6.52
C VAL A 132 -10.27 -10.21 7.94
N VAL A 133 -9.45 -9.87 8.92
CA VAL A 133 -9.80 -10.11 10.32
C VAL A 133 -10.44 -8.83 10.86
N HIS A 134 -11.59 -8.99 11.50
CA HIS A 134 -12.27 -7.93 12.24
C HIS A 134 -12.03 -8.18 13.73
N LEU A 135 -11.35 -7.27 14.41
CA LEU A 135 -11.07 -7.38 15.85
C LEU A 135 -11.61 -6.16 16.58
N ASN A 136 -12.25 -6.39 17.73
CA ASN A 136 -12.54 -5.32 18.67
C ASN A 136 -11.22 -4.74 19.21
N THR A 137 -11.14 -3.41 19.34
CA THR A 137 -9.94 -2.72 19.83
C THR A 137 -9.50 -3.25 21.20
N THR A 138 -10.42 -3.44 22.12
CA THR A 138 -10.15 -3.90 23.49
C THR A 138 -9.56 -5.30 23.48
N ASP A 139 -10.17 -6.21 22.72
CA ASP A 139 -9.68 -7.59 22.60
C ASP A 139 -8.31 -7.64 21.91
N HIS A 140 -8.09 -6.82 20.88
CA HIS A 140 -6.80 -6.71 20.21
C HIS A 140 -5.72 -6.19 21.17
N ILE A 141 -6.00 -5.13 21.94
CA ILE A 141 -5.04 -4.60 22.93
C ILE A 141 -4.75 -5.64 24.01
N ALA A 142 -5.78 -6.34 24.51
CA ALA A 142 -5.63 -7.38 25.50
C ALA A 142 -4.77 -8.53 24.98
N GLU A 143 -5.02 -9.00 23.75
CA GLU A 143 -4.26 -10.08 23.14
C GLU A 143 -2.81 -9.66 22.83
N CYS A 144 -2.59 -8.45 22.30
CA CYS A 144 -1.25 -7.90 22.13
C CYS A 144 -0.50 -7.82 23.46
N THR A 145 -1.14 -7.33 24.52
CA THR A 145 -0.53 -7.24 25.85
C THR A 145 -0.21 -8.61 26.41
N ARG A 146 -1.11 -9.59 26.24
CA ARG A 146 -0.90 -10.97 26.65
C ARG A 146 0.30 -11.60 25.95
N GLN A 147 0.43 -11.41 24.64
CA GLN A 147 1.57 -11.93 23.86
C GLN A 147 2.89 -11.24 24.21
N LEU A 148 2.89 -9.91 24.32
CA LEU A 148 4.11 -9.12 24.64
C LEU A 148 4.57 -9.30 26.09
N SER A 149 3.69 -9.73 26.99
CA SER A 149 4.01 -10.05 28.38
C SER A 149 4.64 -11.43 28.55
N ASP A 150 4.73 -12.24 27.49
CA ASP A 150 5.35 -13.57 27.54
C ASP A 150 6.87 -13.44 27.66
N THR A 151 7.37 -13.60 28.89
CA THR A 151 8.80 -13.53 29.22
C THR A 151 9.59 -14.76 28.76
N LYS A 152 8.92 -15.81 28.27
CA LYS A 152 9.60 -16.96 27.66
C LYS A 152 10.22 -16.60 26.32
N TYR A 153 9.57 -15.73 25.54
CA TYR A 153 10.00 -15.38 24.18
C TYR A 153 10.41 -13.91 24.03
N TYR A 154 9.91 -13.02 24.88
CA TYR A 154 10.20 -11.59 24.80
C TYR A 154 10.91 -11.08 26.06
N GLN A 155 11.84 -10.14 25.86
CA GLN A 155 12.53 -9.44 26.93
C GLN A 155 12.26 -7.94 26.81
N LYS A 156 11.80 -7.32 27.90
CA LYS A 156 11.64 -5.87 27.96
C LYS A 156 13.00 -5.20 27.99
N LEU A 157 13.23 -4.28 27.05
CA LEU A 157 14.43 -3.45 27.02
C LEU A 157 14.24 -2.19 27.85
N ASN A 158 15.29 -1.75 28.54
CA ASN A 158 15.28 -0.55 29.38
C ASN A 158 15.36 0.75 28.58
N SER A 159 15.83 0.67 27.33
CA SER A 159 15.96 1.80 26.42
C SER A 159 15.80 1.35 24.98
N ASP A 160 15.48 2.29 24.10
CA ASP A 160 15.37 2.05 22.67
C ASP A 160 16.76 1.79 22.04
N PRO A 161 17.06 0.58 21.56
CA PRO A 161 18.36 0.25 20.98
C PRO A 161 18.49 0.71 19.52
N THR A 162 17.44 1.30 18.93
CA THR A 162 17.35 1.63 17.51
C THR A 162 18.54 2.44 17.01
N LYS A 163 18.96 3.48 17.74
CA LYS A 163 20.14 4.29 17.37
C LYS A 163 21.43 3.47 17.31
N LYS A 164 21.60 2.53 18.26
CA LYS A 164 22.78 1.66 18.33
C LYS A 164 22.81 0.68 17.16
N PHE A 165 21.66 0.07 16.84
CA PHE A 165 21.57 -0.85 15.72
C PHE A 165 21.72 -0.15 14.37
N ASN A 166 21.13 1.03 14.20
CA ASN A 166 21.31 1.82 12.99
C ASN A 166 22.77 2.18 12.76
N LYS A 167 23.48 2.64 13.81
CA LYS A 167 24.92 2.89 13.70
C LYS A 167 25.68 1.65 13.23
N ARG A 168 25.40 0.49 13.84
CA ARG A 168 26.05 -0.77 13.45
C ARG A 168 25.72 -1.18 12.01
N ILE A 169 24.49 -0.94 11.55
CA ILE A 169 24.09 -1.20 10.16
C ILE A 169 24.84 -0.26 9.22
N SER A 170 24.93 1.04 9.54
CA SER A 170 25.73 2.01 8.78
C SER A 170 27.19 1.58 8.67
N ASP A 171 27.82 1.20 9.80
CA ASP A 171 29.22 0.75 9.82
C ASP A 171 29.45 -0.47 8.91
N ILE A 172 28.51 -1.44 8.91
CA ILE A 172 28.58 -2.64 8.05
C ILE A 172 28.38 -2.28 6.58
N LEU A 173 27.44 -1.38 6.27
CA LEU A 173 27.19 -0.92 4.91
C LEU A 173 28.38 -0.15 4.35
N GLU A 174 29.00 0.72 5.14
CA GLU A 174 30.22 1.45 4.77
C GLU A 174 31.39 0.49 4.50
N LEU A 175 31.55 -0.55 5.32
CA LEU A 175 32.55 -1.59 5.09
C LEU A 175 32.29 -2.35 3.79
N GLY A 176 31.04 -2.76 3.53
CA GLY A 176 30.66 -3.48 2.31
C GLY A 176 30.80 -2.64 1.04
N VAL A 177 30.59 -1.32 1.11
CA VAL A 177 30.89 -0.40 0.00
C VAL A 177 32.41 -0.28 -0.20
N SER A 178 33.17 -0.17 0.89
CA SER A 178 34.63 -0.04 0.84
C SER A 178 35.33 -1.29 0.31
N SER A 179 34.77 -2.48 0.56
CA SER A 179 35.26 -3.76 0.02
C SER A 179 34.78 -4.06 -1.39
N GLY A 180 33.87 -3.25 -1.94
CA GLY A 180 33.26 -3.47 -3.26
C GLY A 180 32.21 -4.59 -3.30
N GLU A 181 31.80 -5.11 -2.14
CA GLU A 181 30.75 -6.15 -2.02
C GLU A 181 29.34 -5.58 -2.16
N ILE A 182 29.15 -4.30 -1.83
CA ILE A 182 27.86 -3.61 -1.88
C ILE A 182 27.99 -2.34 -2.73
N VAL A 183 27.08 -2.17 -3.68
CA VAL A 183 26.96 -0.95 -4.48
C VAL A 183 26.42 0.20 -3.61
N PHE A 184 27.04 1.38 -3.68
CA PHE A 184 26.71 2.53 -2.82
C PHE A 184 25.22 2.91 -2.85
N GLU A 185 24.58 2.84 -4.01
CA GLU A 185 23.15 3.09 -4.20
C GLU A 185 22.27 2.13 -3.39
N THR A 186 22.71 0.86 -3.28
CA THR A 186 22.02 -0.18 -2.50
C THR A 186 22.18 0.05 -1.01
N ALA A 187 23.38 0.45 -0.57
CA ALA A 187 23.65 0.82 0.82
C ALA A 187 22.82 2.04 1.25
N ASN A 188 22.80 3.09 0.43
CA ASN A 188 22.10 4.34 0.74
C ASN A 188 20.58 4.17 0.85
N ALA A 189 19.97 3.32 0.01
CA ALA A 189 18.55 3.03 0.10
C ALA A 189 18.17 2.08 1.24
N SER A 190 19.12 1.29 1.74
CA SER A 190 18.92 0.40 2.90
C SER A 190 18.97 1.16 4.23
N LEU A 191 19.48 2.39 4.22
CA LEU A 191 19.47 3.28 5.38
C LEU A 191 18.08 3.91 5.51
N PHE A 192 17.33 3.47 6.51
CA PHE A 192 16.06 4.10 6.88
C PHE A 192 16.34 5.46 7.54
N PRO A 193 15.93 6.61 6.94
CA PRO A 193 16.17 7.92 7.53
C PRO A 193 15.40 8.13 8.85
N THR A 194 14.31 7.38 9.05
CA THR A 194 13.52 7.35 10.29
C THR A 194 13.15 5.90 10.63
N PRO A 195 13.92 5.22 11.49
CA PRO A 195 13.56 3.88 11.94
C PRO A 195 12.29 3.92 12.80
N SER A 196 11.27 3.15 12.44
CA SER A 196 10.07 2.96 13.25
C SER A 196 10.09 1.58 13.90
N PRO A 197 9.73 1.44 15.20
CA PRO A 197 9.52 0.15 15.83
C PRO A 197 8.25 -0.51 15.27
N GLY A 198 8.33 -1.09 14.07
CA GLY A 198 7.14 -1.66 13.42
C GLY A 198 7.38 -2.42 12.12
N ASP A 199 8.49 -2.16 11.42
CA ASP A 199 8.79 -2.89 10.19
C ASP A 199 9.44 -4.23 10.53
N PHE A 200 8.62 -5.22 10.84
CA PHE A 200 9.05 -6.62 10.88
C PHE A 200 9.52 -7.02 9.47
N ILE A 201 10.82 -6.88 9.21
CA ILE A 201 11.43 -7.47 8.03
C ILE A 201 11.41 -8.98 8.23
N PHE A 202 10.39 -9.64 7.69
CA PHE A 202 10.52 -11.02 7.29
C PHE A 202 11.63 -11.07 6.24
N SER A 203 12.85 -11.39 6.69
CA SER A 203 13.86 -11.94 5.79
C SER A 203 13.19 -13.08 5.02
N ARG A 204 13.32 -13.08 3.68
CA ARG A 204 12.75 -14.13 2.83
C ARG A 204 13.09 -15.48 3.44
N ARG A 205 12.05 -16.31 3.64
CA ARG A 205 12.16 -17.69 4.13
C ARG A 205 13.39 -18.35 3.52
N SER A 206 14.39 -18.68 4.34
CA SER A 206 15.23 -19.82 4.02
C SER A 206 14.28 -21.02 3.97
N THR A 207 14.12 -21.60 2.79
CA THR A 207 13.34 -22.81 2.61
C THR A 207 13.96 -23.88 3.50
N LYS A 208 13.32 -24.19 4.64
CA LYS A 208 13.64 -25.41 5.37
C LYS A 208 13.38 -26.55 4.40
N LYS A 209 14.44 -27.27 4.00
CA LYS A 209 14.30 -28.56 3.32
C LYS A 209 13.41 -29.43 4.20
N GLY A 210 12.29 -29.87 3.65
CA GLY A 210 11.36 -30.76 4.33
C GLY A 210 12.06 -32.03 4.73
N ILE A 211 12.01 -32.36 6.01
CA ILE A 211 12.35 -33.69 6.51
C ILE A 211 11.16 -34.56 6.16
N GLN A 212 11.34 -35.52 5.24
CA GLN A 212 10.37 -36.60 5.03
C GLN A 212 10.43 -37.51 6.26
N GLY A 213 9.44 -37.37 7.14
CA GLY A 213 9.15 -38.38 8.15
C GLY A 213 8.20 -39.41 7.55
N GLY A 214 8.73 -40.58 7.22
CA GLY A 214 7.91 -41.76 6.96
C GLY A 214 7.41 -42.33 8.28
N LEU A 215 6.11 -42.62 8.32
CA LEU A 215 5.52 -43.79 8.96
C LEU A 215 4.38 -44.25 8.05
#